data_AF-A0A5E8BW22-F1
#
_entry.id   AF-A0A5E8BW22-F1
#
_cell.length_a   1.000
_cell.length_b   1.000
_cell.length_c   1.000
_cell.angle_alpha   90.00
_cell.angle_beta   90.00
_cell.angle_gamma   90.00
#
_symmetry.space_group_name_H-M   'P 1'
#
loop_
_entity.id
_entity.type
_entity.pdbx_description
1 polymer ?
#
loop_
_entity_poly.entity_id
_entity_poly.type
_entity_poly.pdbx_seq_one_letter_code
_entity_poly.pdbx_strand_id
1 'polypeptide(L)'
;MVLFTSKTSSLLARLGSRVHIATYRTFQPGDIVLARHVLRPDRPILSTPLGVGKEWTLGNSSVPHESIIGQPVRTTVSPLTKRGAETNQTFILTLPSLDEYTVHRKRQAQPIYPLDAAAIVSLADIHEDETGACGYGRVTGTARDLETSDEELVQGLPAEGKTAVTPIVPIKMRQYLEAGTGHGSLTLAISKAIHAANGDARRLGDLSLRGAVLHSIDRNASHSRTGRHNVRDFRNGMYYGDVEFHVSDSPEQWLAENEGEWRARGIPEEPAQGASAETPGSFLSGAFLDLPSPDTSVTAIAQRLIVDAPLVVFCPSVTQIQDIVEHIRVDESIDLTLANTVELMPGIAGGSMRAWDVRSAVIRQTGEVARVCRPRVGTGVGGGGFVAVFRKLPHQARIKLRLMKEAKQESKDTDSKDTESQNAPETETLQEITTTI
;
A
#
# COMPACT_ATOMS: atom_id res chain seq x y z
N MET A 1 -11.29 -79.54 -19.68
CA MET A 1 -10.57 -78.42 -20.31
C MET A 1 -10.72 -77.22 -19.40
N VAL A 2 -9.65 -76.85 -18.70
CA VAL A 2 -9.66 -75.83 -17.63
C VAL A 2 -9.72 -74.45 -18.27
N LEU A 3 -10.81 -73.71 -18.02
CA LEU A 3 -10.99 -72.33 -18.46
C LEU A 3 -10.39 -71.39 -17.40
N PHE A 4 -9.34 -70.67 -17.79
CA PHE A 4 -8.78 -69.56 -17.02
C PHE A 4 -9.80 -68.43 -16.89
N THR A 5 -10.09 -68.03 -15.66
CA THR A 5 -10.79 -66.78 -15.35
C THR A 5 -9.77 -65.64 -15.25
N SER A 6 -9.89 -64.59 -16.05
CA SER A 6 -9.30 -63.29 -15.72
C SER A 6 -10.40 -62.22 -15.62
N LYS A 7 -10.47 -61.63 -14.42
CA LYS A 7 -11.22 -60.41 -14.14
C LYS A 7 -10.40 -59.24 -14.68
N THR A 8 -10.89 -58.57 -15.72
CA THR A 8 -10.49 -57.18 -16.00
C THR A 8 -11.75 -56.38 -16.26
N SER A 9 -12.39 -55.95 -15.18
CA SER A 9 -13.43 -54.93 -15.20
C SER A 9 -12.88 -53.64 -14.59
N SER A 10 -13.22 -52.54 -15.24
CA SER A 10 -13.31 -51.17 -14.70
C SER A 10 -12.02 -50.38 -14.42
N LEU A 11 -11.21 -50.10 -15.45
CA LEU A 11 -10.33 -48.91 -15.43
C LEU A 11 -10.76 -47.78 -16.39
N LEU A 12 -11.82 -47.95 -17.19
CA LEU A 12 -12.24 -46.97 -18.21
C LEU A 12 -13.53 -46.20 -17.89
N ALA A 13 -14.07 -46.27 -16.66
CA ALA A 13 -15.32 -45.59 -16.28
C ALA A 13 -15.12 -44.35 -15.37
N ARG A 14 -13.90 -43.83 -15.22
CA ARG A 14 -13.60 -42.68 -14.34
C ARG A 14 -12.79 -41.55 -14.98
N LEU A 15 -12.83 -41.42 -16.29
CA LEU A 15 -12.42 -40.18 -16.97
C LEU A 15 -13.67 -39.38 -17.30
N GLY A 16 -14.34 -38.88 -16.26
CA GLY A 16 -15.24 -37.74 -16.41
C GLY A 16 -14.38 -36.58 -16.87
N SER A 17 -14.35 -36.32 -18.17
CA SER A 17 -13.77 -35.12 -18.74
C SER A 17 -14.46 -33.92 -18.09
N ARG A 18 -13.83 -33.36 -17.05
CA ARG A 18 -14.14 -32.02 -16.55
C ARG A 18 -13.80 -31.08 -17.68
N VAL A 19 -14.79 -30.81 -18.54
CA VAL A 19 -14.74 -29.65 -19.41
C VAL A 19 -14.71 -28.46 -18.47
N HIS A 20 -13.53 -27.89 -18.25
CA HIS A 20 -13.41 -26.57 -17.68
C HIS A 20 -14.03 -25.62 -18.70
N ILE A 21 -15.34 -25.37 -18.58
CA ILE A 21 -15.98 -24.25 -19.26
C ILE A 21 -15.30 -23.02 -18.67
N ALA A 22 -14.40 -22.41 -19.44
CA ALA A 22 -13.82 -21.12 -19.09
C ALA A 22 -14.98 -20.11 -19.08
N THR A 23 -15.56 -19.88 -17.91
CA THR A 23 -16.56 -18.83 -17.72
C THR A 23 -15.86 -17.49 -17.86
N TYR A 24 -16.05 -16.84 -19.01
CA TYR A 24 -15.59 -15.47 -19.20
C TYR A 24 -16.27 -14.56 -18.19
N ARG A 25 -15.50 -13.70 -17.53
CA ARG A 25 -16.06 -12.63 -16.71
C ARG A 25 -16.88 -11.72 -17.63
N THR A 26 -18.12 -11.44 -17.25
CA THR A 26 -19.02 -10.50 -17.93
C THR A 26 -19.14 -9.22 -17.14
N PHE A 27 -19.51 -8.12 -17.80
CA PHE A 27 -19.82 -6.86 -17.13
C PHE A 27 -21.10 -6.98 -16.32
N GLN A 28 -21.09 -6.41 -15.12
CA GLN A 28 -22.21 -6.44 -14.19
C GLN A 28 -22.73 -5.02 -13.90
N PRO A 29 -23.99 -4.85 -13.45
CA PRO A 29 -24.43 -3.59 -12.86
C PRO A 29 -23.47 -3.13 -11.74
N GLY A 30 -23.17 -1.84 -11.69
CA GLY A 30 -22.20 -1.26 -10.77
C GLY A 30 -20.77 -1.18 -11.30
N ASP A 31 -20.39 -2.05 -12.26
CA ASP A 31 -19.04 -2.04 -12.81
C ASP A 31 -18.70 -0.68 -13.42
N ILE A 32 -17.44 -0.27 -13.29
CA ILE A 32 -16.87 0.85 -14.04
C ILE A 32 -16.05 0.28 -15.17
N VAL A 33 -16.33 0.76 -16.38
CA VAL A 33 -15.76 0.24 -17.62
C VAL A 33 -14.75 1.23 -18.19
N LEU A 34 -13.65 0.70 -18.69
CA LEU A 34 -12.64 1.45 -19.42
C LEU A 34 -12.77 1.13 -20.92
N ALA A 35 -13.03 2.16 -21.72
CA ALA A 35 -13.07 2.08 -23.18
C ALA A 35 -11.74 2.52 -23.78
N ARG A 36 -11.15 1.67 -24.63
CA ARG A 36 -9.98 2.01 -25.46
C ARG A 36 -10.39 2.06 -26.92
N HIS A 37 -10.13 3.17 -27.59
CA HIS A 37 -10.37 3.26 -29.03
C HIS A 37 -9.42 2.32 -29.77
N VAL A 38 -9.92 1.50 -30.69
CA VAL A 38 -9.13 0.45 -31.38
C VAL A 38 -7.90 1.03 -32.09
N LEU A 39 -8.07 2.17 -32.78
CA LEU A 39 -6.96 2.84 -33.48
C LEU A 39 -6.13 3.80 -32.62
N ARG A 40 -6.61 4.15 -31.41
CA ARG A 40 -6.01 5.18 -30.54
C ARG A 40 -6.15 4.78 -29.06
N PRO A 41 -5.48 3.71 -28.62
CA PRO A 41 -5.66 3.14 -27.29
C PRO A 41 -5.03 3.99 -26.17
N ASP A 42 -4.24 5.01 -26.52
CA ASP A 42 -3.50 5.89 -25.60
C ASP A 42 -4.37 6.87 -24.80
N ARG A 43 -5.65 7.01 -25.18
CA ARG A 43 -6.61 7.91 -24.53
C ARG A 43 -7.83 7.13 -24.08
N PRO A 44 -7.69 6.29 -23.04
CA PRO A 44 -8.82 5.53 -22.55
C PRO A 44 -9.81 6.44 -21.81
N ILE A 45 -11.07 6.03 -21.76
CA ILE A 45 -12.16 6.78 -21.13
C ILE A 45 -12.83 5.86 -20.12
N LEU A 46 -13.05 6.36 -18.90
CA LEU A 46 -13.82 5.66 -17.87
C LEU A 46 -15.30 5.99 -17.97
N SER A 47 -16.14 4.98 -17.75
CA SER A 47 -17.57 5.14 -17.54
C SER A 47 -17.88 5.59 -16.12
N THR A 48 -19.13 6.00 -15.90
CA THR A 48 -19.73 5.95 -14.56
C THR A 48 -20.15 4.50 -14.24
N PRO A 49 -20.51 4.19 -12.98
CA PRO A 49 -21.03 2.86 -12.65
C PRO A 49 -22.19 2.44 -13.57
N LEU A 50 -22.08 1.26 -14.17
CA LEU A 50 -23.10 0.69 -15.04
C LEU A 50 -24.43 0.56 -14.29
N GLY A 51 -25.54 0.75 -15.00
CA GLY A 51 -26.86 0.73 -14.39
C GLY A 51 -27.96 0.69 -15.45
N VAL A 52 -29.08 0.07 -15.11
CA VAL A 52 -30.22 -0.10 -16.01
C VAL A 52 -30.81 1.25 -16.41
N GLY A 53 -31.14 1.41 -17.70
CA GLY A 53 -31.72 2.64 -18.26
C GLY A 53 -30.75 3.84 -18.34
N LYS A 54 -29.46 3.64 -18.06
CA LYS A 54 -28.43 4.68 -18.18
C LYS A 54 -27.67 4.53 -19.49
N GLU A 55 -27.09 5.64 -19.94
CA GLU A 55 -26.20 5.68 -21.10
C GLU A 55 -24.85 6.29 -20.72
N TRP A 56 -23.81 5.83 -21.42
CA TRP A 56 -22.47 6.38 -21.31
C TRP A 56 -22.15 7.28 -22.49
N THR A 57 -21.94 8.57 -22.21
CA THR A 57 -21.57 9.55 -23.23
C THR A 57 -20.08 9.49 -23.58
N LEU A 58 -19.78 9.29 -24.86
CA LEU A 58 -18.45 9.31 -25.46
C LEU A 58 -18.41 10.43 -26.52
N GLY A 59 -18.13 11.67 -26.08
CA GLY A 59 -18.13 12.84 -26.95
C GLY A 59 -19.52 13.14 -27.53
N ASN A 60 -19.67 13.05 -28.85
CA ASN A 60 -20.94 13.26 -29.57
C ASN A 60 -21.75 11.96 -29.80
N SER A 61 -21.36 10.88 -29.13
CA SER A 61 -21.98 9.56 -29.21
C SER A 61 -22.30 9.00 -27.83
N SER A 62 -23.19 8.02 -27.75
CA SER A 62 -23.52 7.32 -26.50
C SER A 62 -23.54 5.80 -26.67
N VAL A 63 -23.35 5.09 -25.57
CA VAL A 63 -23.48 3.64 -25.47
C VAL A 63 -24.49 3.33 -24.36
N PRO A 64 -25.64 2.71 -24.67
CA PRO A 64 -26.58 2.25 -23.65
C PRO A 64 -25.92 1.22 -22.72
N HIS A 65 -26.05 1.38 -21.40
CA HIS A 65 -25.41 0.46 -20.44
C HIS A 65 -25.92 -0.98 -20.59
N GLU A 66 -27.18 -1.16 -20.98
CA GLU A 66 -27.78 -2.48 -21.25
C GLU A 66 -27.09 -3.23 -22.41
N SER A 67 -26.47 -2.52 -23.35
CA SER A 67 -25.67 -3.13 -24.41
C SER A 67 -24.31 -3.65 -23.92
N ILE A 68 -23.88 -3.22 -22.72
CA ILE A 68 -22.61 -3.59 -22.10
C ILE A 68 -22.82 -4.69 -21.04
N ILE A 69 -23.86 -4.55 -20.21
CA ILE A 69 -24.14 -5.48 -19.12
C ILE A 69 -24.39 -6.89 -19.68
N GLY A 70 -23.78 -7.90 -19.06
CA GLY A 70 -23.84 -9.28 -19.51
C GLY A 70 -22.88 -9.64 -20.65
N GLN A 71 -22.28 -8.65 -21.33
CA GLN A 71 -21.26 -8.93 -22.34
C GLN A 71 -19.95 -9.39 -21.72
N PRO A 72 -19.17 -10.26 -22.39
CA PRO A 72 -17.84 -10.63 -21.95
C PRO A 72 -16.91 -9.41 -21.83
N VAL A 73 -16.05 -9.41 -20.81
CA VAL A 73 -14.96 -8.44 -20.71
C VAL A 73 -14.04 -8.59 -21.93
N ARG A 74 -13.60 -7.46 -22.51
CA ARG A 74 -12.91 -7.33 -23.81
C ARG A 74 -13.82 -7.39 -25.05
N THR A 75 -15.14 -7.24 -24.88
CA THR A 75 -16.03 -7.00 -26.03
C THR A 75 -15.75 -5.66 -26.72
N THR A 76 -16.15 -5.56 -27.98
CA THR A 76 -16.10 -4.31 -28.75
C THR A 76 -17.46 -3.65 -28.83
N VAL A 77 -17.50 -2.32 -28.78
CA VAL A 77 -18.71 -1.54 -29.00
C VAL A 77 -18.47 -0.42 -30.01
N SER A 78 -19.50 -0.14 -30.79
CA SER A 78 -19.57 1.01 -31.69
C SER A 78 -20.63 1.97 -31.15
N PRO A 79 -20.24 3.13 -30.59
CA PRO A 79 -21.20 4.07 -30.01
C PRO A 79 -22.21 4.58 -31.04
N LEU A 80 -23.40 4.94 -30.57
CA LEU A 80 -24.48 5.48 -31.38
C LEU A 80 -24.36 7.01 -31.47
N THR A 81 -24.62 7.56 -32.65
CA THR A 81 -24.79 9.00 -32.85
C THR A 81 -26.08 9.48 -32.16
N LYS A 82 -26.23 10.80 -31.97
CA LYS A 82 -27.48 11.40 -31.47
C LYS A 82 -28.74 11.05 -32.29
N ARG A 83 -28.57 10.59 -33.54
CA ARG A 83 -29.67 10.14 -34.43
C ARG A 83 -29.89 8.62 -34.40
N GLY A 84 -29.18 7.89 -33.54
CA GLY A 84 -29.31 6.44 -33.37
C GLY A 84 -28.53 5.58 -34.38
N ALA A 85 -27.76 6.18 -35.28
CA ALA A 85 -26.90 5.44 -36.21
C ALA A 85 -25.55 5.09 -35.56
N GLU A 86 -25.01 3.91 -35.82
CA GLU A 86 -23.67 3.50 -35.37
C GLU A 86 -22.58 4.42 -35.93
N THR A 87 -21.57 4.70 -35.11
CA THR A 87 -20.39 5.45 -35.53
C THR A 87 -19.31 4.52 -36.09
N ASN A 88 -18.43 5.06 -36.94
CA ASN A 88 -17.21 4.35 -37.38
C ASN A 88 -16.13 4.25 -36.28
N GLN A 89 -16.46 4.61 -35.03
CA GLN A 89 -15.53 4.51 -33.90
C GLN A 89 -15.79 3.21 -33.16
N THR A 90 -14.76 2.38 -33.04
CA THR A 90 -14.85 1.12 -32.31
C THR A 90 -13.99 1.21 -31.05
N PHE A 91 -14.55 0.76 -29.94
CA PHE A 91 -13.90 0.72 -28.65
C PHE A 91 -13.86 -0.71 -28.11
N ILE A 92 -12.74 -1.07 -27.48
CA ILE A 92 -12.63 -2.30 -26.67
C ILE A 92 -12.95 -1.93 -25.23
N LEU A 93 -13.90 -2.65 -24.62
CA LEU A 93 -14.32 -2.45 -23.25
C LEU A 93 -13.59 -3.41 -22.31
N THR A 94 -13.00 -2.89 -21.24
CA THR A 94 -12.34 -3.69 -20.20
C THR A 94 -12.68 -3.18 -18.82
N LEU A 95 -12.39 -3.97 -17.78
CA LEU A 95 -12.35 -3.45 -16.42
C LEU A 95 -11.01 -2.73 -16.20
N PRO A 96 -10.99 -1.53 -15.60
CA PRO A 96 -9.76 -0.81 -15.37
C PRO A 96 -8.86 -1.54 -14.36
N SER A 97 -7.54 -1.41 -14.54
CA SER A 97 -6.60 -1.62 -13.44
C SER A 97 -6.81 -0.58 -12.34
N LEU A 98 -6.18 -0.77 -11.17
CA LEU A 98 -6.19 0.24 -10.11
C LEU A 98 -5.64 1.58 -10.62
N ASP A 99 -4.54 1.50 -11.38
CA ASP A 99 -3.81 2.66 -11.88
C ASP A 99 -4.63 3.40 -12.95
N GLU A 100 -5.24 2.66 -13.88
CA GLU A 100 -6.11 3.25 -14.89
C GLU A 100 -7.35 3.89 -14.25
N TYR A 101 -7.90 3.23 -13.23
CA TYR A 101 -9.04 3.76 -12.50
C TYR A 101 -8.69 5.09 -11.85
N THR A 102 -7.67 5.12 -11.01
CA THR A 102 -7.26 6.32 -10.26
C THR A 102 -6.81 7.47 -11.17
N VAL A 103 -6.04 7.20 -12.23
CA VAL A 103 -5.53 8.24 -13.15
C VAL A 103 -6.63 8.90 -13.97
N HIS A 104 -7.61 8.12 -14.43
CA HIS A 104 -8.68 8.60 -15.32
C HIS A 104 -9.95 9.05 -14.60
N ARG A 105 -10.03 8.91 -13.27
CA ARG A 105 -11.12 9.49 -12.48
C ARG A 105 -10.97 11.01 -12.41
N LYS A 106 -12.12 11.70 -12.32
CA LYS A 106 -12.15 13.16 -12.22
C LYS A 106 -11.59 13.58 -10.86
N ARG A 107 -10.60 14.47 -10.89
CA ARG A 107 -9.88 14.93 -9.70
C ARG A 107 -10.58 16.12 -9.05
N GLN A 108 -10.73 16.09 -7.72
CA GLN A 108 -11.08 17.25 -6.89
C GLN A 108 -9.90 17.70 -6.01
N ALA A 109 -9.00 16.76 -5.68
CA ALA A 109 -7.73 16.99 -5.01
C ALA A 109 -6.59 16.41 -5.87
N GLN A 110 -5.36 16.85 -5.63
CA GLN A 110 -4.17 16.25 -6.24
C GLN A 110 -3.98 14.84 -5.66
N PRO A 111 -3.98 13.77 -6.48
CA PRO A 111 -3.69 12.44 -5.99
C PRO A 111 -2.18 12.23 -5.86
N ILE A 112 -1.75 11.47 -4.84
CA ILE A 112 -0.54 10.66 -4.96
C ILE A 112 -0.80 9.63 -6.05
N TYR A 113 0.02 9.61 -7.09
CA TYR A 113 -0.22 8.75 -8.23
C TYR A 113 0.00 7.27 -7.89
N PRO A 114 -0.62 6.33 -8.63
CA PRO A 114 -0.75 4.93 -8.18
C PRO A 114 0.58 4.23 -7.98
N LEU A 115 1.55 4.51 -8.84
CA LEU A 115 2.89 3.95 -8.72
C LEU A 115 3.60 4.48 -7.47
N ASP A 116 3.52 5.79 -7.22
CA ASP A 116 4.11 6.41 -6.06
C ASP A 116 3.42 5.95 -4.78
N ALA A 117 2.09 5.82 -4.79
CA ALA A 117 1.32 5.25 -3.70
C ALA A 117 1.71 3.78 -3.42
N ALA A 118 1.90 2.98 -4.47
CA ALA A 118 2.38 1.61 -4.33
C ALA A 118 3.81 1.56 -3.78
N ALA A 119 4.69 2.47 -4.21
CA ALA A 119 6.05 2.58 -3.67
C ALA A 119 6.03 2.98 -2.20
N ILE A 120 5.21 3.96 -1.81
CA ILE A 120 5.00 4.38 -0.41
C ILE A 120 4.56 3.21 0.46
N VAL A 121 3.58 2.43 0.00
CA VAL A 121 3.08 1.24 0.71
C VAL A 121 4.15 0.15 0.79
N SER A 122 4.92 -0.05 -0.27
CA SER A 122 6.05 -1.00 -0.27
C SER A 122 7.17 -0.57 0.68
N LEU A 123 7.45 0.73 0.80
CA LEU A 123 8.44 1.27 1.73
C LEU A 123 7.99 1.14 3.19
N ALA A 124 6.68 1.16 3.44
CA ALA A 124 6.11 0.88 4.75
C ALA A 124 6.24 -0.59 5.16
N ASP A 125 6.42 -1.49 4.19
CA ASP A 125 6.47 -2.94 4.38
C ASP A 125 5.24 -3.47 5.13
N ILE A 126 4.06 -3.02 4.70
CA ILE A 126 2.78 -3.49 5.24
C ILE A 126 2.22 -4.58 4.33
N HIS A 127 2.17 -5.81 4.83
CA HIS A 127 1.62 -6.96 4.11
C HIS A 127 0.87 -7.82 5.12
N GLU A 128 -0.46 -7.79 5.03
CA GLU A 128 -1.29 -8.58 5.91
C GLU A 128 -1.86 -9.80 5.20
N ASP A 129 -1.74 -10.95 5.85
CA ASP A 129 -2.26 -12.23 5.36
C ASP A 129 -3.67 -12.50 5.90
N GLU A 130 -4.35 -13.49 5.31
CA GLU A 130 -5.63 -13.97 5.83
C GLU A 130 -5.49 -14.38 7.30
N THR A 131 -6.33 -13.80 8.14
CA THR A 131 -6.40 -14.18 9.55
C THR A 131 -6.93 -15.60 9.66
N GLY A 132 -6.15 -16.47 10.30
CA GLY A 132 -6.45 -17.89 10.37
C GLY A 132 -7.62 -18.21 11.31
N ALA A 133 -8.87 -17.96 10.90
CA ALA A 133 -9.98 -18.82 11.29
C ALA A 133 -10.14 -19.99 10.30
N CYS A 134 -9.69 -19.80 9.05
CA CYS A 134 -9.64 -20.86 8.03
C CYS A 134 -8.32 -21.64 8.10
N GLY A 135 -8.12 -22.42 9.17
CA GLY A 135 -7.47 -23.73 9.16
C GLY A 135 -6.05 -23.94 8.59
N TYR A 136 -5.35 -22.93 8.07
CA TYR A 136 -3.92 -23.06 7.81
C TYR A 136 -3.22 -22.82 9.14
N GLY A 137 -2.94 -23.93 9.83
CA GLY A 137 -2.10 -23.93 11.01
C GLY A 137 -0.86 -23.08 10.73
N ARG A 138 -0.61 -22.10 11.60
CA ARG A 138 0.72 -21.49 11.70
C ARG A 138 1.69 -22.68 11.77
N VAL A 139 2.47 -22.91 10.73
CA VAL A 139 3.54 -23.91 10.81
C VAL A 139 4.51 -23.34 11.82
N THR A 140 4.41 -23.78 13.06
CA THR A 140 5.36 -23.46 14.14
C THR A 140 6.65 -24.27 14.00
N GLY A 141 6.91 -24.81 12.81
CA GLY A 141 8.17 -25.45 12.45
C GLY A 141 9.23 -24.38 12.29
N THR A 142 10.28 -24.46 13.10
CA THR A 142 11.49 -23.69 12.86
C THR A 142 11.99 -24.01 11.45
N ALA A 143 12.51 -23.02 10.72
CA ALA A 143 12.98 -23.14 9.34
C ALA A 143 14.08 -24.21 9.09
N ARG A 144 14.42 -25.04 10.09
CA ARG A 144 15.35 -26.17 10.00
C ARG A 144 14.69 -27.48 9.52
N ASP A 145 13.37 -27.55 9.40
CA ASP A 145 12.67 -28.80 9.05
C ASP A 145 12.25 -28.87 7.57
N LEU A 146 12.75 -27.98 6.70
CA LEU A 146 12.41 -27.90 5.28
C LEU A 146 13.34 -28.69 4.35
N GLU A 147 14.07 -29.68 4.88
CA GLU A 147 14.71 -30.73 4.06
C GLU A 147 13.79 -31.96 3.96
N THR A 148 12.60 -31.79 3.40
CA THR A 148 11.74 -32.91 2.99
C THR A 148 11.52 -32.82 1.50
N SER A 149 11.90 -33.89 0.79
CA SER A 149 11.82 -34.02 -0.67
C SER A 149 10.42 -33.71 -1.20
N ASP A 150 10.36 -33.06 -2.37
CA ASP A 150 9.15 -32.56 -3.06
C ASP A 150 7.97 -33.55 -3.16
N GLU A 151 8.20 -34.85 -2.99
CA GLU A 151 7.16 -35.89 -3.05
C GLU A 151 6.25 -35.94 -1.80
N GLU A 152 6.68 -35.48 -0.62
CA GLU A 152 5.84 -35.48 0.60
C GLU A 152 4.85 -34.31 0.67
N LEU A 153 5.13 -33.20 -0.03
CA LEU A 153 4.25 -32.03 -0.10
C LEU A 153 2.89 -32.31 -0.77
N VAL A 154 2.79 -33.41 -1.52
CA VAL A 154 1.55 -33.80 -2.23
C VAL A 154 0.66 -34.74 -1.37
N GLN A 155 1.21 -35.38 -0.34
CA GLN A 155 0.47 -36.34 0.49
C GLN A 155 -0.15 -35.74 1.77
N GLY A 156 0.17 -34.48 2.09
CA GLY A 156 -0.32 -33.77 3.27
C GLY A 156 -1.66 -33.03 3.12
N LEU A 157 -2.39 -33.21 2.02
CA LEU A 157 -3.74 -32.64 1.91
C LEU A 157 -4.69 -33.43 2.82
N PRO A 158 -5.30 -32.80 3.85
CA PRO A 158 -6.20 -33.51 4.75
C PRO A 158 -7.39 -34.04 3.94
N ALA A 159 -7.68 -35.33 4.11
CA ALA A 159 -8.90 -35.93 3.58
C ALA A 159 -10.11 -35.12 4.07
N GLU A 160 -11.04 -34.82 3.17
CA GLU A 160 -12.32 -34.17 3.49
C GLU A 160 -13.00 -34.90 4.65
N GLY A 161 -12.95 -34.31 5.85
CA GLY A 161 -13.42 -35.03 7.03
C GLY A 161 -13.27 -34.22 8.32
N LYS A 162 -14.35 -33.52 8.68
CA LYS A 162 -14.62 -32.83 9.95
C LYS A 162 -13.77 -31.58 10.19
N THR A 163 -14.28 -30.44 9.72
CA THR A 163 -14.00 -29.13 10.31
C THR A 163 -14.40 -29.15 11.78
N ALA A 164 -13.44 -29.43 12.66
CA ALA A 164 -13.57 -29.06 14.06
C ALA A 164 -13.71 -27.53 14.08
N VAL A 165 -14.86 -27.02 14.52
CA VAL A 165 -15.05 -25.60 14.76
C VAL A 165 -14.13 -25.25 15.92
N THR A 166 -12.91 -24.80 15.60
CA THR A 166 -12.05 -24.14 16.57
C THR A 166 -12.79 -22.92 17.08
N PRO A 167 -12.81 -22.67 18.40
CA PRO A 167 -13.47 -21.48 18.94
C PRO A 167 -12.91 -20.25 18.23
N ILE A 168 -13.81 -19.38 17.75
CA ILE A 168 -13.44 -18.10 17.16
C ILE A 168 -12.77 -17.29 18.27
N VAL A 169 -11.44 -17.33 18.33
CA VAL A 169 -10.67 -16.39 19.16
C VAL A 169 -10.93 -15.00 18.56
N PRO A 170 -11.27 -13.98 19.35
CA PRO A 170 -11.39 -12.62 18.83
C PRO A 170 -10.09 -12.25 18.12
N ILE A 171 -10.18 -12.07 16.81
CA ILE A 171 -9.04 -11.66 15.99
C ILE A 171 -8.73 -10.22 16.40
N LYS A 172 -7.56 -10.01 17.01
CA LYS A 172 -7.08 -8.66 17.31
C LYS A 172 -6.80 -7.95 15.99
N MET A 173 -7.45 -6.80 15.79
CA MET A 173 -7.45 -6.08 14.52
C MET A 173 -6.21 -5.19 14.41
N ARG A 174 -5.51 -5.27 13.28
CA ARG A 174 -4.46 -4.30 12.95
C ARG A 174 -5.09 -3.01 12.44
N GLN A 175 -4.55 -1.90 12.90
CA GLN A 175 -5.14 -0.59 12.65
C GLN A 175 -4.12 0.32 12.02
N TYR A 176 -4.45 0.81 10.83
CA TYR A 176 -3.63 1.76 10.10
C TYR A 176 -4.32 3.11 10.09
N LEU A 177 -3.53 4.18 10.11
CA LEU A 177 -4.04 5.54 10.00
C LEU A 177 -3.51 6.17 8.71
N GLU A 178 -4.37 6.81 7.95
CA GLU A 178 -4.01 7.71 6.86
C GLU A 178 -4.60 9.09 7.18
N ALA A 179 -3.79 10.14 7.06
CA ALA A 179 -4.25 11.52 7.15
C ALA A 179 -3.99 12.25 5.85
N GLY A 180 -5.07 12.79 5.28
CA GLY A 180 -5.11 13.30 3.91
C GLY A 180 -5.79 12.30 2.96
N THR A 181 -7.06 11.98 3.18
CA THR A 181 -7.83 11.10 2.27
C THR A 181 -7.75 11.60 0.82
N GLY A 182 -7.94 12.90 0.60
CA GLY A 182 -7.76 13.55 -0.70
C GLY A 182 -8.56 12.87 -1.82
N HIS A 183 -7.85 12.38 -2.85
CA HIS A 183 -8.46 11.64 -3.96
C HIS A 183 -8.81 10.17 -3.61
N GLY A 184 -8.23 9.61 -2.55
CA GLY A 184 -8.34 8.19 -2.19
C GLY A 184 -7.40 7.25 -2.94
N SER A 185 -6.36 7.79 -3.60
CA SER A 185 -5.37 6.98 -4.34
C SER A 185 -4.45 6.20 -3.39
N LEU A 186 -3.90 6.87 -2.37
CA LEU A 186 -3.11 6.23 -1.33
C LEU A 186 -3.99 5.30 -0.47
N THR A 187 -5.20 5.73 -0.09
CA THR A 187 -6.21 4.88 0.56
C THR A 187 -6.42 3.56 -0.17
N LEU A 188 -6.59 3.58 -1.50
CA LEU A 188 -6.75 2.38 -2.32
C LEU A 188 -5.50 1.48 -2.33
N ALA A 189 -4.31 2.08 -2.35
CA ALA A 189 -3.05 1.33 -2.31
C ALA A 189 -2.84 0.64 -0.96
N ILE A 190 -3.10 1.35 0.15
CA ILE A 190 -3.04 0.79 1.51
C ILE A 190 -4.10 -0.31 1.66
N SER A 191 -5.35 -0.05 1.25
CA SER A 191 -6.43 -1.02 1.34
C SER A 191 -6.08 -2.32 0.62
N LYS A 192 -5.48 -2.24 -0.56
CA LYS A 192 -4.99 -3.41 -1.30
C LYS A 192 -3.98 -4.24 -0.50
N ALA A 193 -3.10 -3.59 0.27
CA ALA A 193 -2.06 -4.27 1.05
C ALA A 193 -2.61 -4.97 2.31
N ILE A 194 -3.70 -4.46 2.88
CA ILE A 194 -4.33 -5.03 4.07
C ILE A 194 -5.54 -5.92 3.76
N HIS A 195 -6.00 -5.94 2.51
CA HIS A 195 -7.24 -6.57 2.09
C HIS A 195 -7.32 -8.06 2.46
N ALA A 196 -6.22 -8.80 2.35
CA ALA A 196 -6.25 -10.24 2.60
C ALA A 196 -6.65 -10.57 4.06
N ALA A 197 -6.27 -9.74 5.05
CA ALA A 197 -6.68 -9.89 6.44
C ALA A 197 -8.20 -9.85 6.68
N ASN A 198 -8.97 -9.34 5.72
CA ASN A 198 -10.43 -9.22 5.83
C ASN A 198 -11.18 -10.32 5.07
N GLY A 199 -10.52 -11.44 4.76
CA GLY A 199 -11.11 -12.61 4.11
C GLY A 199 -12.38 -13.12 4.79
N ASP A 200 -12.34 -13.30 6.11
CA ASP A 200 -13.48 -13.78 6.90
C ASP A 200 -14.61 -12.77 6.98
N ALA A 201 -14.29 -11.48 7.22
CA ALA A 201 -15.26 -10.40 7.20
C ALA A 201 -16.05 -10.35 5.88
N ARG A 202 -15.38 -10.54 4.74
CA ARG A 202 -16.03 -10.60 3.42
C ARG A 202 -16.86 -11.86 3.22
N ARG A 203 -16.33 -13.03 3.63
CA ARG A 203 -16.99 -14.33 3.46
C ARG A 203 -18.29 -14.41 4.26
N LEU A 204 -18.29 -13.83 5.47
CA LEU A 204 -19.40 -13.90 6.41
C LEU A 204 -20.27 -12.63 6.41
N GLY A 205 -19.82 -11.55 5.77
CA GLY A 205 -20.56 -10.29 5.70
C GLY A 205 -20.59 -9.52 7.02
N ASP A 206 -19.60 -9.73 7.90
CA ASP A 206 -19.52 -9.12 9.23
C ASP A 206 -18.20 -8.34 9.39
N LEU A 207 -18.29 -7.01 9.43
CA LEU A 207 -17.13 -6.13 9.57
C LEU A 207 -16.48 -6.19 10.96
N SER A 208 -17.13 -6.76 11.96
CA SER A 208 -16.52 -7.00 13.27
C SER A 208 -15.40 -8.06 13.21
N LEU A 209 -15.38 -8.88 12.15
CA LEU A 209 -14.40 -9.93 11.91
C LEU A 209 -13.20 -9.45 11.07
N ARG A 210 -13.04 -8.14 10.86
CA ARG A 210 -11.88 -7.59 10.13
C ARG A 210 -10.58 -7.93 10.86
N GLY A 211 -9.61 -8.48 10.12
CA GLY A 211 -8.24 -8.63 10.59
C GLY A 211 -7.45 -7.32 10.54
N ALA A 212 -7.82 -6.41 9.63
CA ALA A 212 -7.20 -5.10 9.51
C ALA A 212 -8.19 -4.02 9.09
N VAL A 213 -7.95 -2.78 9.52
CA VAL A 213 -8.72 -1.61 9.11
C VAL A 213 -7.82 -0.41 8.87
N LEU A 214 -8.18 0.40 7.87
CA LEU A 214 -7.59 1.71 7.63
C LEU A 214 -8.54 2.82 8.11
N HIS A 215 -8.08 3.67 9.02
CA HIS A 215 -8.74 4.92 9.38
C HIS A 215 -8.23 6.03 8.45
N SER A 216 -9.05 6.46 7.49
CA SER A 216 -8.70 7.54 6.56
C SER A 216 -9.35 8.84 7.01
N ILE A 217 -8.53 9.83 7.37
CA ILE A 217 -8.95 11.08 8.00
C ILE A 217 -8.70 12.25 7.03
N ASP A 218 -9.67 13.14 6.87
CA ASP A 218 -9.50 14.38 6.11
C ASP A 218 -10.32 15.52 6.72
N ARG A 219 -9.68 16.67 6.98
CA ARG A 219 -10.35 17.88 7.47
C ARG A 219 -11.35 18.47 6.48
N ASN A 220 -11.16 18.21 5.19
CA ASN A 220 -12.06 18.69 4.16
C ASN A 220 -13.11 17.61 3.85
N ALA A 221 -14.34 17.86 4.29
CA ALA A 221 -15.47 16.96 4.05
C ALA A 221 -15.71 16.64 2.55
N SER A 222 -15.36 17.56 1.63
CA SER A 222 -15.49 17.30 0.19
C SER A 222 -14.43 16.32 -0.32
N HIS A 223 -13.20 16.41 0.18
CA HIS A 223 -12.13 15.47 -0.15
C HIS A 223 -12.43 14.10 0.45
N SER A 224 -12.81 14.03 1.73
CA SER A 224 -13.26 12.79 2.38
C SER A 224 -14.38 12.11 1.59
N ARG A 225 -15.42 12.85 1.17
CA ARG A 225 -16.50 12.32 0.31
C ARG A 225 -15.98 11.80 -1.03
N THR A 226 -15.03 12.50 -1.65
CA THR A 226 -14.46 12.11 -2.95
C THR A 226 -13.65 10.82 -2.84
N GLY A 227 -12.73 10.74 -1.87
CA GLY A 227 -11.96 9.53 -1.61
C GLY A 227 -12.86 8.35 -1.26
N ARG A 228 -13.84 8.55 -0.37
CA ARG A 228 -14.85 7.54 -0.03
C ARG A 228 -15.60 7.02 -1.26
N HIS A 229 -16.04 7.93 -2.13
CA HIS A 229 -16.73 7.57 -3.36
C HIS A 229 -15.81 6.79 -4.32
N ASN A 230 -14.55 7.20 -4.46
CA ASN A 230 -13.58 6.52 -5.30
C ASN A 230 -13.23 5.12 -4.79
N VAL A 231 -13.12 4.91 -3.48
CA VAL A 231 -12.90 3.59 -2.89
C VAL A 231 -14.13 2.70 -3.04
N ARG A 232 -15.33 3.24 -2.77
CA ARG A 232 -16.61 2.53 -2.93
C ARG A 232 -16.85 2.05 -4.37
N ASP A 233 -16.50 2.88 -5.34
CA ASP A 233 -16.79 2.60 -6.74
C ASP A 233 -15.76 1.65 -7.39
N PHE A 234 -14.56 1.53 -6.81
CA PHE A 234 -13.54 0.65 -7.37
C PHE A 234 -13.95 -0.81 -7.25
N ARG A 235 -14.15 -1.48 -8.40
CA ARG A 235 -14.51 -2.90 -8.50
C ARG A 235 -15.68 -3.28 -7.58
N ASN A 236 -16.75 -2.49 -7.62
CA ASN A 236 -17.96 -2.68 -6.80
C ASN A 236 -17.69 -2.68 -5.28
N GLY A 237 -16.78 -1.80 -4.84
CA GLY A 237 -16.48 -1.63 -3.42
C GLY A 237 -15.60 -2.73 -2.86
N MET A 238 -14.74 -3.32 -3.70
CA MET A 238 -13.79 -4.38 -3.31
C MET A 238 -13.06 -4.05 -2.00
N TYR A 239 -12.63 -2.79 -1.84
CA TYR A 239 -11.89 -2.33 -0.66
C TYR A 239 -12.73 -1.48 0.31
N TYR A 240 -14.01 -1.26 0.03
CA TYR A 240 -14.82 -0.31 0.79
C TYR A 240 -15.02 -0.74 2.25
N GLY A 241 -15.09 -2.05 2.50
CA GLY A 241 -15.19 -2.60 3.85
C GLY A 241 -13.89 -2.50 4.65
N ASP A 242 -12.75 -2.26 4.02
CA ASP A 242 -11.44 -2.24 4.68
C ASP A 242 -11.11 -0.87 5.31
N VAL A 243 -11.96 0.14 5.08
CA VAL A 243 -11.66 1.55 5.41
C VAL A 243 -12.79 2.17 6.22
N GLU A 244 -12.43 2.89 7.28
CA GLU A 244 -13.30 3.82 7.99
C GLU A 244 -12.90 5.26 7.63
N PHE A 245 -13.83 6.04 7.07
CA PHE A 245 -13.59 7.42 6.68
C PHE A 245 -14.07 8.39 7.76
N HIS A 246 -13.20 9.34 8.12
CA HIS A 246 -13.44 10.32 9.18
C HIS A 246 -13.24 11.74 8.66
N VAL A 247 -14.03 12.67 9.20
CA VAL A 247 -13.83 14.12 9.00
C VAL A 247 -13.48 14.70 10.37
N SER A 248 -12.25 15.20 10.49
CA SER A 248 -11.68 15.75 11.72
C SER A 248 -10.67 16.83 11.35
N ASP A 249 -10.51 17.87 12.17
CA ASP A 249 -9.58 18.97 11.84
C ASP A 249 -8.12 18.50 11.82
N SER A 250 -7.79 17.51 12.66
CA SER A 250 -6.47 16.87 12.68
C SER A 250 -6.51 15.39 13.11
N PRO A 251 -5.42 14.63 12.84
CA PRO A 251 -5.25 13.27 13.36
C PRO A 251 -5.24 13.20 14.88
N GLU A 252 -4.59 14.15 15.56
CA GLU A 252 -4.51 14.21 17.03
C GLU A 252 -5.89 14.35 17.66
N GLN A 253 -6.74 15.22 17.08
CA GLN A 253 -8.12 15.39 17.53
C GLN A 253 -8.90 14.09 17.37
N TRP A 254 -8.82 13.46 16.19
CA TRP A 254 -9.52 12.20 15.95
C TRP A 254 -9.07 11.11 16.93
N LEU A 255 -7.77 11.00 17.17
CA LEU A 255 -7.22 10.06 18.14
C LEU A 255 -7.77 10.33 19.56
N ALA A 256 -7.75 11.57 20.02
CA ALA A 256 -8.24 11.94 21.34
C ALA A 256 -9.74 11.61 21.54
N GLU A 257 -10.55 11.75 20.49
CA GLU A 257 -12.00 11.52 20.54
C GLU A 257 -12.39 10.04 20.36
N ASN A 258 -11.59 9.25 19.62
CA ASN A 258 -12.01 7.93 19.14
C ASN A 258 -11.13 6.76 19.64
N GLU A 259 -9.94 7.00 20.20
CA GLU A 259 -8.99 5.93 20.50
C GLU A 259 -9.52 4.88 21.50
N GLY A 260 -10.45 5.24 22.39
CA GLY A 260 -10.93 4.34 23.44
C GLY A 260 -11.58 3.05 22.89
N GLU A 261 -12.50 3.17 21.95
CA GLU A 261 -13.18 2.03 21.32
C GLU A 261 -12.20 1.21 20.46
N TRP A 262 -11.36 1.90 19.70
CA TRP A 262 -10.43 1.30 18.74
C TRP A 262 -9.29 0.56 19.42
N ARG A 263 -8.76 1.09 20.53
CA ARG A 263 -7.77 0.40 21.37
C ARG A 263 -8.28 -0.94 21.89
N ALA A 264 -9.55 -1.01 22.30
CA ALA A 264 -10.14 -2.25 22.79
C ALA A 264 -10.24 -3.35 21.71
N ARG A 265 -10.27 -2.97 20.42
CA ARG A 265 -10.30 -3.89 19.27
C ARG A 265 -8.90 -4.21 18.70
N GLY A 266 -7.88 -3.46 19.12
CA GLY A 266 -6.54 -3.52 18.57
C GLY A 266 -5.67 -4.65 19.13
N ILE A 267 -4.47 -4.78 18.57
CA ILE A 267 -3.40 -5.57 19.18
C ILE A 267 -2.84 -4.77 20.36
N PRO A 268 -3.01 -5.23 21.62
CA PRO A 268 -2.37 -4.58 22.74
C PRO A 268 -0.87 -4.85 22.69
N GLU A 269 -0.08 -3.84 22.98
CA GLU A 269 1.32 -4.03 23.31
C GLU A 269 1.39 -4.61 24.73
N GLU A 270 1.85 -5.86 24.87
CA GLU A 270 2.10 -6.44 26.18
C GLU A 270 3.24 -5.65 26.84
N PRO A 271 3.08 -5.18 28.09
CA PRO A 271 4.15 -4.46 28.76
C PRO A 271 5.39 -5.35 28.83
N ALA A 272 6.55 -4.78 28.46
CA ALA A 272 7.83 -5.47 28.60
C ALA A 272 7.97 -5.98 30.04
N GLN A 273 8.41 -7.23 30.20
CA GLN A 273 8.58 -7.87 31.51
C GLN A 273 9.42 -6.97 32.44
N GLY A 274 8.77 -6.39 33.47
CA GLY A 274 9.41 -5.52 34.47
C GLY A 274 9.08 -4.02 34.40
N ALA A 275 8.20 -3.55 33.50
CA ALA A 275 7.73 -2.16 33.47
C ALA A 275 6.55 -1.91 34.43
N SER A 276 6.57 -0.80 35.19
CA SER A 276 5.47 -0.37 36.08
C SER A 276 4.20 -0.05 35.29
N ALA A 277 3.04 -0.33 35.91
CA ALA A 277 1.75 -0.59 35.30
C ALA A 277 0.93 0.61 34.73
N GLU A 278 1.53 1.65 34.16
CA GLU A 278 0.79 2.73 33.47
C GLU A 278 1.58 3.26 32.25
N THR A 279 1.05 3.46 31.04
CA THR A 279 0.53 2.50 30.01
C THR A 279 1.33 2.78 28.70
N PRO A 280 1.27 1.97 27.62
CA PRO A 280 1.20 2.57 26.29
C PRO A 280 -0.15 2.28 25.65
N GLY A 281 -0.91 3.34 25.36
CA GLY A 281 -2.13 3.24 24.57
C GLY A 281 -1.88 3.01 23.08
N SER A 282 -0.83 2.28 22.73
CA SER A 282 -0.47 1.95 21.37
C SER A 282 -1.40 0.89 20.80
N PHE A 283 -1.80 1.10 19.55
CA PHE A 283 -2.68 0.18 18.82
C PHE A 283 -2.50 0.32 17.30
N LEU A 284 -1.91 1.42 16.83
CA LEU A 284 -1.67 1.66 15.42
C LEU A 284 -0.51 0.78 14.94
N SER A 285 -0.80 -0.09 13.97
CA SER A 285 0.15 -0.95 13.26
C SER A 285 0.91 -0.21 12.15
N GLY A 286 0.52 1.02 11.83
CA GLY A 286 1.24 1.92 10.93
C GLY A 286 0.46 3.21 10.67
N ALA A 287 1.14 4.24 10.18
CA ALA A 287 0.52 5.51 9.83
C ALA A 287 1.12 6.13 8.56
N PHE A 288 0.28 6.83 7.79
CA PHE A 288 0.62 7.49 6.53
C PHE A 288 0.13 8.94 6.54
N LEU A 289 1.02 9.90 6.34
CA LEU A 289 0.71 11.34 6.37
C LEU A 289 0.97 12.00 5.02
N ASP A 290 -0.10 12.50 4.40
CA ASP A 290 -0.08 13.42 3.26
C ASP A 290 -0.72 14.75 3.69
N LEU A 291 0.03 15.50 4.49
CA LEU A 291 -0.42 16.74 5.14
C LEU A 291 0.50 17.91 4.75
N PRO A 292 -0.03 19.15 4.68
CA PRO A 292 0.81 20.34 4.46
C PRO A 292 1.86 20.58 5.55
N SER A 293 1.53 20.20 6.80
CA SER A 293 2.37 20.34 7.99
C SER A 293 2.29 19.03 8.78
N PRO A 294 3.03 17.99 8.37
CA PRO A 294 2.94 16.68 9.01
C PRO A 294 3.59 16.65 10.40
N ASP A 295 4.52 17.57 10.68
CA ASP A 295 5.27 17.72 11.93
C ASP A 295 4.37 17.87 13.16
N THR A 296 3.23 18.57 13.02
CA THR A 296 2.27 18.82 14.11
C THR A 296 1.60 17.54 14.62
N SER A 297 1.52 16.52 13.77
CA SER A 297 0.85 15.25 14.06
C SER A 297 1.78 14.15 14.58
N VAL A 298 3.09 14.33 14.42
CA VAL A 298 4.09 13.28 14.69
C VAL A 298 4.04 12.83 16.14
N THR A 299 3.99 13.74 17.11
CA THR A 299 4.01 13.40 18.54
C THR A 299 2.82 12.53 18.94
N ALA A 300 1.60 12.96 18.60
CA ALA A 300 0.41 12.22 19.00
C ALA A 300 0.37 10.83 18.35
N ILE A 301 0.71 10.73 17.07
CA ILE A 301 0.71 9.46 16.33
C ILE A 301 1.81 8.53 16.87
N ALA A 302 3.02 9.05 17.09
CA ALA A 302 4.14 8.28 17.62
C ALA A 302 3.81 7.63 18.97
N GLN A 303 3.01 8.29 19.81
CA GLN A 303 2.55 7.75 21.09
C GLN A 303 1.53 6.60 20.95
N ARG A 304 0.83 6.48 19.81
CA ARG A 304 -0.15 5.41 19.54
C ARG A 304 0.37 4.30 18.61
N LEU A 305 1.55 4.45 18.02
CA LEU A 305 2.19 3.40 17.24
C LEU A 305 2.72 2.27 18.14
N ILE A 306 2.46 1.02 17.75
CA ILE A 306 3.10 -0.15 18.35
C ILE A 306 4.58 -0.19 17.94
N VAL A 307 5.42 -0.84 18.75
CA VAL A 307 6.85 -0.99 18.44
C VAL A 307 7.07 -1.58 17.05
N ASP A 308 8.08 -1.05 16.35
CA ASP A 308 8.46 -1.35 14.97
C ASP A 308 7.45 -0.96 13.88
N ALA A 309 6.29 -0.39 14.25
CA ALA A 309 5.34 0.11 13.27
C ALA A 309 5.93 1.28 12.44
N PRO A 310 5.63 1.32 11.13
CA PRO A 310 6.05 2.40 10.26
C PRO A 310 5.19 3.66 10.45
N LEU A 311 5.84 4.81 10.51
CA LEU A 311 5.25 6.11 10.20
C LEU A 311 5.82 6.59 8.88
N VAL A 312 4.99 6.68 7.86
CA VAL A 312 5.39 7.16 6.53
C VAL A 312 4.83 8.55 6.31
N VAL A 313 5.70 9.47 5.91
CA VAL A 313 5.32 10.87 5.65
C VAL A 313 5.69 11.23 4.22
N PHE A 314 4.73 11.77 3.47
CA PHE A 314 4.94 12.35 2.16
C PHE A 314 5.01 13.89 2.29
N CYS A 315 6.09 14.48 1.79
CA CYS A 315 6.36 15.92 1.85
C CYS A 315 6.71 16.47 0.46
N PRO A 316 6.21 17.67 0.08
CA PRO A 316 6.67 18.32 -1.15
C PRO A 316 8.14 18.79 -1.11
N SER A 317 8.73 18.97 0.09
CA SER A 317 10.14 19.36 0.26
C SER A 317 10.88 18.46 1.24
N VAL A 318 12.13 18.14 0.94
CA VAL A 318 13.04 17.43 1.86
C VAL A 318 13.29 18.21 3.15
N THR A 319 13.16 19.54 3.14
CA THR A 319 13.31 20.37 4.34
C THR A 319 12.20 20.11 5.35
N GLN A 320 10.98 19.78 4.92
CA GLN A 320 9.90 19.41 5.86
C GLN A 320 10.20 18.09 6.58
N ILE A 321 10.91 17.18 5.91
CA ILE A 321 11.41 15.95 6.56
C ILE A 321 12.47 16.32 7.61
N GLN A 322 13.36 17.26 7.30
CA GLN A 322 14.34 17.76 8.26
C GLN A 322 13.67 18.40 9.48
N ASP A 323 12.59 19.15 9.30
CA ASP A 323 11.81 19.75 10.39
C ASP A 323 11.22 18.66 11.31
N ILE A 324 10.73 17.55 10.75
CA ILE A 324 10.26 16.39 11.53
C ILE A 324 11.43 15.74 12.28
N VAL A 325 12.58 15.55 11.63
CA VAL A 325 13.78 14.97 12.27
C VAL A 325 14.22 15.84 13.46
N GLU A 326 14.18 17.16 13.31
CA GLU A 326 14.51 18.09 14.38
C GLU A 326 13.47 18.06 15.50
N HIS A 327 12.18 18.02 15.16
CA HIS A 327 11.11 17.87 16.14
C HIS A 327 11.30 16.59 16.96
N ILE A 328 11.56 15.45 16.31
CA ILE A 328 11.91 14.19 16.98
C ILE A 328 13.14 14.41 17.84
N ARG A 329 14.21 15.05 17.35
CA ARG A 329 15.44 15.29 18.12
C ARG A 329 15.17 16.04 19.43
N VAL A 330 14.34 17.07 19.40
CA VAL A 330 14.06 17.98 20.52
C VAL A 330 13.04 17.38 21.49
N ASP A 331 12.00 16.72 20.99
CA ASP A 331 10.97 16.09 21.83
C ASP A 331 11.37 14.65 22.22
N GLU A 332 11.83 14.50 23.46
CA GLU A 332 12.24 13.21 24.04
C GLU A 332 11.08 12.22 24.19
N SER A 333 9.82 12.67 24.13
CA SER A 333 8.65 11.79 24.20
C SER A 333 8.40 11.01 22.91
N ILE A 334 9.08 11.40 21.81
CA ILE A 334 8.90 10.78 20.50
C ILE A 334 9.91 9.65 20.29
N ASP A 335 9.49 8.41 20.55
CA ASP A 335 10.30 7.22 20.29
C ASP A 335 10.30 6.80 18.80
N LEU A 336 10.72 7.68 17.89
CA LEU A 336 10.86 7.37 16.46
C LEU A 336 12.33 7.42 16.02
N THR A 337 12.67 6.62 15.03
CA THR A 337 13.94 6.73 14.29
C THR A 337 13.69 6.80 12.80
N LEU A 338 14.49 7.60 12.08
CA LEU A 338 14.42 7.71 10.63
C LEU A 338 15.11 6.47 10.02
N ALA A 339 14.33 5.63 9.34
CA ALA A 339 14.81 4.42 8.70
C ALA A 339 15.22 4.65 7.24
N ASN A 340 14.47 5.48 6.51
CA ASN A 340 14.72 5.75 5.10
C ASN A 340 14.15 7.11 4.66
N THR A 341 14.82 7.76 3.70
CA THR A 341 14.32 8.96 3.02
C THR A 341 14.58 8.81 1.52
N VAL A 342 13.53 8.93 0.71
CA VAL A 342 13.60 8.78 -0.74
C VAL A 342 12.88 9.90 -1.47
N GLU A 343 13.32 10.20 -2.69
CA GLU A 343 12.62 11.09 -3.61
C GLU A 343 11.76 10.27 -4.58
N LEU A 344 10.50 10.66 -4.72
CA LEU A 344 9.62 10.22 -5.78
C LEU A 344 9.83 11.15 -6.97
N MET A 345 10.37 10.59 -8.04
CA MET A 345 10.78 11.35 -9.22
C MET A 345 9.57 12.00 -9.91
N PRO A 346 9.69 13.26 -10.35
CA PRO A 346 8.68 13.84 -11.22
C PRO A 346 8.56 13.04 -12.53
N GLY A 347 7.34 12.70 -12.94
CA GLY A 347 7.13 11.98 -14.20
C GLY A 347 5.76 12.20 -14.84
N ILE A 348 5.42 11.32 -15.79
CA ILE A 348 4.20 11.49 -16.60
C ILE A 348 2.98 11.07 -15.80
N ALA A 349 1.96 11.93 -15.82
CA ALA A 349 0.85 11.84 -14.88
C ALA A 349 1.40 11.70 -13.45
N GLY A 350 2.40 12.52 -13.10
CA GLY A 350 2.98 12.72 -11.77
C GLY A 350 3.42 11.53 -10.92
N GLY A 351 3.66 10.37 -11.52
CA GLY A 351 4.38 9.27 -10.88
C GLY A 351 5.84 9.18 -11.31
N SER A 352 6.64 8.40 -10.58
CA SER A 352 8.09 8.20 -10.75
C SER A 352 8.59 7.57 -12.07
N MET A 353 7.82 7.60 -13.16
CA MET A 353 8.15 6.98 -14.47
C MET A 353 8.32 7.99 -15.61
N ARG A 354 9.29 7.68 -16.49
CA ARG A 354 9.53 8.42 -17.74
C ARG A 354 8.99 7.65 -18.94
N ALA A 355 7.99 8.20 -19.64
CA ALA A 355 7.49 7.56 -20.86
C ALA A 355 8.39 7.86 -22.07
N TRP A 356 8.39 6.91 -22.99
CA TRP A 356 9.17 6.97 -24.23
C TRP A 356 8.24 7.06 -25.45
N ASP A 357 8.75 7.74 -26.47
CA ASP A 357 8.20 7.80 -27.82
C ASP A 357 8.95 6.75 -28.64
N VAL A 358 8.26 5.65 -28.93
CA VAL A 358 8.77 4.51 -29.69
C VAL A 358 7.91 4.35 -30.93
N ARG A 359 8.43 4.75 -32.09
CA ARG A 359 7.72 4.61 -33.37
C ARG A 359 8.68 4.49 -34.55
N SER A 360 8.17 3.97 -35.65
CA SER A 360 8.82 4.12 -36.96
C SER A 360 8.20 5.32 -37.69
N ALA A 361 9.00 6.12 -38.37
CA ALA A 361 8.56 7.26 -39.16
C ALA A 361 9.26 7.28 -40.51
N VAL A 362 8.53 7.54 -41.59
CA VAL A 362 9.12 7.66 -42.93
C VAL A 362 9.71 9.06 -43.10
N ILE A 363 10.99 9.14 -43.45
CA ILE A 363 11.66 10.40 -43.78
C ILE A 363 11.14 10.88 -45.13
N ARG A 364 10.42 12.01 -45.14
CA ARG A 364 9.77 12.52 -46.37
C ARG A 364 10.73 12.77 -47.53
N GLN A 365 11.98 13.14 -47.24
CA GLN A 365 12.98 13.48 -48.26
C GLN A 365 13.64 12.25 -48.89
N THR A 366 13.93 11.21 -48.09
CA THR A 366 14.68 10.02 -48.57
C THR A 366 13.78 8.81 -48.82
N GLY A 367 12.55 8.80 -48.30
CA GLY A 367 11.65 7.65 -48.32
C GLY A 367 12.05 6.54 -47.34
N GLU A 368 13.16 6.69 -46.61
CA GLU A 368 13.65 5.69 -45.67
C GLU A 368 12.83 5.68 -44.36
N VAL A 369 12.81 4.52 -43.71
CA VAL A 369 12.17 4.36 -42.40
C VAL A 369 13.18 4.71 -41.30
N ALA A 370 12.95 5.83 -40.62
CA ALA A 370 13.65 6.18 -39.38
C ALA A 370 12.96 5.54 -38.17
N ARG A 371 13.77 5.05 -37.22
CA ARG A 371 13.31 4.64 -35.90
C ARG A 371 13.43 5.80 -34.92
N VAL A 372 12.35 6.09 -34.21
CA VAL A 372 12.31 7.08 -33.14
C VAL A 372 12.24 6.33 -31.81
N CYS A 373 13.29 6.46 -31.00
CA CYS A 373 13.38 5.90 -29.66
C CYS A 373 13.93 6.99 -28.71
N ARG A 374 13.04 7.80 -28.14
CA ARG A 374 13.44 8.92 -27.28
C ARG A 374 12.48 9.09 -26.11
N PRO A 375 12.91 9.65 -24.98
CA PRO A 375 11.96 10.07 -23.96
C PRO A 375 10.94 11.05 -24.53
N ARG A 376 9.69 10.96 -24.07
CA ARG A 376 8.69 11.97 -24.42
C ARG A 376 9.13 13.32 -23.85
N VAL A 377 9.13 14.33 -24.71
CA VAL A 377 9.50 15.72 -24.40
C VAL A 377 8.29 16.62 -24.62
N GLY A 378 8.19 17.72 -23.87
CA GLY A 378 7.09 18.68 -24.00
C GLY A 378 5.76 18.22 -23.38
N THR A 379 5.70 17.02 -22.78
CA THR A 379 4.63 16.66 -21.84
C THR A 379 4.94 17.31 -20.49
N GLY A 380 3.98 18.00 -19.89
CA GLY A 380 4.16 18.58 -18.56
C GLY A 380 4.65 17.51 -17.58
N VAL A 381 5.84 17.73 -17.01
CA VAL A 381 6.34 16.99 -15.85
C VAL A 381 5.73 17.67 -14.65
N GLY A 382 4.94 16.96 -13.87
CA GLY A 382 4.28 17.55 -12.70
C GLY A 382 3.91 16.46 -11.71
N GLY A 383 4.29 16.64 -10.46
CA GLY A 383 4.30 15.60 -9.43
C GLY A 383 5.72 15.41 -8.87
N GLY A 384 5.87 14.42 -8.00
CA GLY A 384 7.06 14.18 -7.21
C GLY A 384 6.93 14.70 -5.78
N GLY A 385 7.89 14.33 -4.96
CA GLY A 385 7.93 14.65 -3.53
C GLY A 385 8.92 13.76 -2.83
N PHE A 386 9.01 13.91 -1.52
CA PHE A 386 9.92 13.15 -0.68
C PHE A 386 9.10 12.30 0.28
N VAL A 387 9.57 11.08 0.50
CA VAL A 387 8.97 10.15 1.45
C VAL A 387 10.00 9.85 2.52
N ALA A 388 9.60 10.02 3.78
CA ALA A 388 10.36 9.56 4.93
C ALA A 388 9.64 8.38 5.59
N VAL A 389 10.39 7.34 5.93
CA VAL A 389 9.91 6.20 6.73
C VAL A 389 10.59 6.27 8.08
N PHE A 390 9.78 6.43 9.12
CA PHE A 390 10.21 6.32 10.51
C PHE A 390 9.74 4.99 11.09
N ARG A 391 10.48 4.44 12.06
CA ARG A 391 10.11 3.23 12.80
C ARG A 391 9.95 3.57 14.28
N LYS A 392 8.90 3.02 14.89
CA LYS A 392 8.65 3.13 16.33
C LYS A 392 9.68 2.33 17.12
N LEU A 393 10.42 3.00 17.98
CA LEU A 393 11.34 2.39 18.93
C LEU A 393 10.60 1.95 20.22
N PRO A 394 11.17 1.01 20.99
CA PRO A 394 10.71 0.72 22.33
C PRO A 394 10.69 1.97 23.22
N HIS A 395 9.80 1.98 24.21
CA HIS A 395 9.64 3.12 25.10
C HIS A 395 10.95 3.57 25.74
N GLN A 396 11.23 4.89 25.66
CA GLN A 396 12.43 5.55 26.20
C GLN A 396 13.75 5.03 25.62
N ALA A 397 13.74 4.30 24.49
CA ALA A 397 14.97 3.80 23.89
C ALA A 397 15.95 4.93 23.54
N ARG A 398 15.42 6.09 23.11
CA ARG A 398 16.24 7.26 22.76
C ARG A 398 16.90 7.90 23.99
N ILE A 399 16.17 8.01 25.10
CA ILE A 399 16.70 8.52 26.37
C ILE A 399 17.82 7.59 26.85
N LYS A 400 17.57 6.27 26.87
CA LYS A 400 18.58 5.26 27.22
C LYS A 400 19.83 5.38 26.35
N LEU A 401 19.67 5.53 25.03
CA LEU A 401 20.78 5.72 24.10
C LEU A 401 21.58 7.00 24.36
N ARG A 402 20.92 8.12 24.72
CA ARG A 402 21.61 9.36 25.06
C ARG A 402 22.43 9.20 26.33
N LEU A 403 21.82 8.71 27.41
CA LEU A 403 22.49 8.48 28.69
C LEU A 403 23.70 7.54 28.53
N MET A 404 23.57 6.48 27.70
CA MET A 404 24.68 5.59 27.38
C MET A 404 25.82 6.28 26.62
N LYS A 405 25.52 7.27 25.77
CA LYS A 405 26.54 8.03 25.04
C LYS A 405 27.24 9.03 25.96
N GLU A 406 26.49 9.72 26.82
CA GLU A 406 27.02 10.65 27.82
C GLU A 406 27.98 9.93 28.78
N ALA A 407 27.58 8.78 29.33
CA ALA A 407 28.43 7.97 30.19
C ALA A 407 29.72 7.48 29.50
N LYS A 408 29.66 7.12 28.21
CA LYS A 408 30.84 6.74 27.41
C LYS A 408 31.77 7.91 27.12
N GLN A 409 31.24 9.12 27.00
CA GLN A 409 32.04 10.31 26.79
C GLN A 409 32.77 10.68 28.08
N GLU A 410 32.07 10.66 29.22
CA GLU A 410 32.67 10.87 30.55
C GLU A 410 33.82 9.88 30.83
N SER A 411 33.64 8.59 30.51
CA SER A 411 34.70 7.59 30.70
C SER A 411 35.95 7.85 29.82
N LYS A 412 35.77 8.36 28.60
CA LYS A 412 36.89 8.72 27.71
C LYS A 412 37.63 9.97 28.18
N ASP A 413 36.89 10.92 28.73
CA ASP A 413 37.46 12.18 29.24
C ASP A 413 38.21 11.95 30.56
N THR A 414 37.84 10.93 31.36
CA THR A 414 38.64 10.48 32.52
C THR A 414 39.90 9.72 32.11
N ASP A 415 39.80 8.77 31.18
CA ASP A 415 40.97 7.99 30.71
C ASP A 415 42.03 8.87 30.03
N SER A 416 41.62 9.92 29.31
CA SER A 416 42.55 10.88 28.67
C SER A 416 43.26 11.79 29.68
N LYS A 417 42.58 12.22 30.76
CA LYS A 417 43.20 12.98 31.85
C LYS A 417 44.21 12.15 32.65
N ASP A 418 43.94 10.88 32.87
CA ASP A 418 44.87 9.98 33.54
C ASP A 418 46.11 9.71 32.68
N THR A 419 45.96 9.67 31.35
CA THR A 419 47.08 9.49 30.40
C THR A 419 47.95 10.75 30.25
N GLU A 420 47.36 11.95 30.28
CA GLU A 420 48.12 13.22 30.29
C GLU A 420 48.85 13.47 31.62
N SER A 421 48.31 12.99 32.74
CA SER A 421 48.96 13.12 34.06
C SER A 421 50.19 12.22 34.26
N GLN A 422 50.42 11.23 33.37
CA GLN A 422 51.59 10.34 33.39
C GLN A 422 52.72 10.74 32.41
N ASN A 423 52.52 11.78 31.60
CA ASN A 423 53.55 12.34 30.72
C ASN A 423 53.79 13.82 31.04
N ALA A 424 54.25 14.12 32.26
CA ALA A 424 54.86 15.41 32.55
C ALA A 424 56.28 15.43 31.94
N PRO A 425 56.68 16.44 31.15
CA PRO A 425 58.02 16.49 30.60
C PRO A 425 59.01 16.84 31.72
N GLU A 426 59.99 15.96 31.94
CA GLU A 426 61.20 16.33 32.67
C GLU A 426 61.89 17.48 31.92
N THR A 427 62.21 18.53 32.69
CA THR A 427 62.93 19.71 32.23
C THR A 427 64.31 19.34 31.68
N GLU A 428 64.47 19.30 30.36
CA GLU A 428 65.78 19.30 29.72
C GLU A 428 66.15 20.68 29.19
N THR A 429 67.35 21.06 29.57
CA THR A 429 68.08 22.30 29.33
C THR A 429 68.23 22.65 27.84
N LEU A 430 68.01 23.94 27.54
CA LEU A 430 68.31 24.59 26.27
C LEU A 430 69.79 24.38 25.86
N GLN A 431 70.01 23.80 24.68
CA GLN A 431 71.20 24.04 23.87
C GLN A 431 70.80 24.50 22.47
N GLU A 432 71.30 25.67 22.11
CA GLU A 432 71.25 26.29 20.78
C GLU A 432 71.88 25.39 19.72
N ILE A 433 71.19 25.15 18.60
CA ILE A 433 71.84 24.89 17.30
C ILE A 433 71.08 25.62 16.18
N THR A 434 71.73 26.66 15.69
CA THR A 434 71.58 27.31 14.38
C THR A 434 71.59 26.29 13.24
N THR A 435 70.69 26.39 12.25
CA THR A 435 71.04 26.33 10.80
C THR A 435 69.84 26.68 9.91
N THR A 436 70.14 27.55 8.95
CA THR A 436 69.38 28.08 7.81
C THR A 436 69.08 27.01 6.75
N ILE A 437 67.84 26.96 6.23
CA ILE A 437 67.36 27.37 4.88
C ILE A 437 65.85 27.15 4.84
#